data_AF-A0A972S8M4-F1
#
_entry.id   AF-A0A972S8M4-F1
#
_cell.length_a   1.000
_cell.length_b   1.000
_cell.length_c   1.000
_cell.angle_alpha   90.00
_cell.angle_beta   90.00
_cell.angle_gamma   90.00
#
_symmetry.space_group_name_H-M   'P 1'
#
loop_
_entity.id
_entity.type
_entity.pdbx_description
1 polymer ?
#
loop_
_entity_poly.entity_id
_entity_poly.type
_entity_poly.pdbx_seq_one_letter_code
_entity_poly.pdbx_strand_id
1 'polypeptide(L)' 'AKGKGSVALKILEKAKEFDVPIFQNKALAESLLDVQLEEEVPPKLYKAVVEVFIWLMKSEKKAQLS' A
#
# COMPACT_ATOMS: atom_id res chain seq x y z
N ALA A 1 6.43 5.74 1.17
CA ALA A 1 6.99 5.50 2.52
C ALA A 1 7.28 4.02 2.70
N LYS A 2 8.27 3.67 3.53
CA LYS A 2 8.70 2.29 3.81
C LYS A 2 9.18 2.19 5.25
N GLY A 3 8.87 1.09 5.93
CA GLY A 3 9.27 0.92 7.33
C GLY A 3 9.03 -0.49 7.85
N LYS A 4 9.70 -0.82 8.96
CA LYS A 4 9.51 -2.04 9.75
C LYS A 4 9.38 -1.68 11.24
N GLY A 5 8.82 -2.58 12.03
CA GLY A 5 8.72 -2.42 13.48
C GLY A 5 8.03 -1.10 13.88
N SER A 6 8.67 -0.33 14.78
CA SER A 6 8.13 0.93 15.29
C SER A 6 7.86 1.98 14.20
N VAL A 7 8.66 2.01 13.13
CA VAL A 7 8.44 2.94 12.01
C VAL A 7 7.16 2.55 11.25
N ALA A 8 6.92 1.26 11.02
CA ALA A 8 5.70 0.79 10.36
C ALA A 8 4.44 1.15 11.18
N LEU A 9 4.51 1.06 12.51
CA LEU A 9 3.42 1.48 13.39
C LEU A 9 3.09 2.98 13.22
N LYS A 10 4.12 3.84 13.21
CA LYS A 10 3.93 5.29 12.98
C LYS A 10 3.34 5.60 11.61
N ILE A 11 3.74 4.85 10.57
CA ILE A 11 3.16 5.00 9.22
C ILE A 11 1.67 4.66 9.25
N LEU A 12 1.27 3.57 9.93
CA LEU A 12 -0.13 3.17 10.04
C LEU A 12 -0.97 4.18 10.84
N GLU A 13 -0.41 4.73 11.93
CA GLU A 13 -1.06 5.80 12.71
C GLU A 13 -1.32 7.03 11.84
N LYS A 14 -0.30 7.49 11.11
CA LYS A 14 -0.43 8.63 10.21
C LYS A 14 -1.40 8.36 9.06
N ALA A 15 -1.37 7.17 8.48
CA ALA A 15 -2.33 6.81 7.44
C ALA A 15 -3.78 6.90 7.94
N LYS A 16 -4.07 6.49 9.18
CA LYS A 16 -5.40 6.67 9.78
C LYS A 16 -5.76 8.14 10.00
N GLU A 17 -4.82 8.94 10.48
CA GLU A 17 -5.01 10.39 10.71
C GLU A 17 -5.38 11.15 9.44
N PHE A 18 -4.81 10.74 8.29
CA PHE A 18 -5.03 11.34 6.98
C PHE A 18 -6.05 10.58 6.12
N ASP A 19 -6.78 9.61 6.70
CA ASP A 19 -7.77 8.77 6.00
C ASP A 19 -7.21 8.09 4.73
N VAL A 20 -5.96 7.67 4.79
CA VAL A 20 -5.30 6.91 3.71
C VAL A 20 -5.70 5.44 3.82
N PRO A 21 -6.33 4.85 2.78
CA PRO A 21 -6.76 3.45 2.80
C PRO A 21 -5.59 2.48 2.99
N ILE A 22 -5.78 1.47 3.85
CA ILE A 22 -4.76 0.45 4.12
C ILE A 22 -5.09 -0.87 3.43
N PHE A 23 -4.27 -1.23 2.44
CA PHE A 23 -4.30 -2.54 1.80
C PHE A 23 -3.30 -3.49 2.49
N GLN A 24 -3.78 -4.62 3.02
CA GLN A 24 -2.94 -5.59 3.72
C GLN A 24 -2.65 -6.80 2.84
N ASN A 25 -1.39 -6.93 2.40
CA ASN A 25 -0.89 -8.13 1.74
C ASN A 25 0.56 -8.37 2.18
N LYS A 26 0.78 -9.44 2.94
CA LYS A 26 2.09 -9.77 3.52
C LYS A 26 3.15 -10.00 2.45
N ALA A 27 2.86 -10.83 1.44
CA ALA A 27 3.82 -11.20 0.42
C ALA A 27 4.24 -10.01 -0.45
N LEU A 28 3.27 -9.16 -0.81
CA LEU A 28 3.56 -7.92 -1.56
C LEU A 28 4.36 -6.92 -0.71
N ALA A 29 3.98 -6.74 0.55
CA ALA A 29 4.71 -5.85 1.46
C ALA A 29 6.17 -6.31 1.64
N GLU A 30 6.40 -7.61 1.83
CA GLU A 30 7.74 -8.20 1.90
C GLU A 30 8.52 -7.99 0.60
N SER A 31 7.88 -8.18 -0.56
CA SER A 31 8.54 -7.98 -1.86
C SER A 31 8.92 -6.53 -2.13
N LEU A 32 8.09 -5.58 -1.70
CA LEU A 32 8.35 -4.14 -1.83
C LEU A 32 9.37 -3.63 -0.80
N LEU A 33 9.62 -4.39 0.27
CA LEU A 33 10.67 -4.04 1.24
C LEU A 33 12.09 -4.16 0.65
N ASP A 34 12.27 -4.79 -0.50
CA ASP A 34 13.57 -4.86 -1.19
C ASP A 34 13.74 -3.75 -2.23
N VAL A 35 12.66 -3.07 -2.61
CA VAL A 35 12.69 -1.94 -3.56
C VAL A 35 13.13 -0.68 -2.82
N GLN A 36 14.06 0.10 -3.37
CA GLN A 36 14.44 1.37 -2.75
C GLN A 36 13.32 2.38 -2.89
N LEU A 37 13.31 3.34 -1.97
CA LEU A 37 12.42 4.48 -2.10
C LEU A 37 12.82 5.28 -3.34
N GLU A 38 11.83 5.94 -3.95
CA GLU A 38 11.98 6.75 -5.17
C GLU A 38 12.42 5.97 -6.43
N GLU A 39 12.59 4.65 -6.36
CA GLU A 39 12.81 3.79 -7.53
C GLU A 39 11.49 3.31 -8.16
N GLU A 40 11.57 2.97 -9.44
CA GLU A 40 10.46 2.33 -10.14
C GLU A 40 10.18 0.93 -9.59
N VAL A 41 8.89 0.54 -9.61
CA VAL A 41 8.49 -0.82 -9.23
C VAL A 41 9.09 -1.82 -10.22
N PRO A 42 9.74 -2.90 -9.77
CA PRO A 42 10.24 -3.92 -10.68
C PRO A 42 9.11 -4.58 -11.50
N PRO A 43 9.32 -4.90 -12.80
CA PRO A 43 8.28 -5.49 -13.65
C PRO A 43 7.62 -6.76 -13.10
N LYS A 44 8.38 -7.58 -12.37
CA LYS A 44 7.88 -8.79 -11.70
C LYS A 44 6.76 -8.52 -10.66
N LEU A 45 6.68 -7.29 -10.14
CA LEU A 45 5.67 -6.88 -9.15
C LEU A 45 4.48 -6.14 -9.76
N TYR A 46 4.48 -5.83 -11.06
CA TYR A 46 3.41 -5.05 -11.69
C TYR A 46 2.03 -5.64 -11.47
N LYS A 47 1.88 -6.97 -11.61
CA LYS A 47 0.59 -7.62 -11.39
C LYS A 47 0.05 -7.39 -9.97
N ALA A 48 0.91 -7.54 -8.96
CA ALA A 48 0.52 -7.36 -7.58
C ALA A 48 0.17 -5.89 -7.26
N VAL A 49 0.88 -4.93 -7.86
CA VAL A 49 0.55 -3.49 -7.73
C VAL A 49 -0.78 -3.15 -8.41
N VAL A 50 -1.07 -3.75 -9.58
CA VAL A 50 -2.37 -3.59 -10.26
C VAL A 50 -3.52 -4.09 -9.37
N GLU A 51 -3.33 -5.18 -8.63
CA GLU A 51 -4.33 -5.68 -7.68
C GLU A 51 -4.64 -4.64 -6.58
N VAL A 52 -3.63 -3.90 -6.10
CA VAL A 52 -3.82 -2.79 -5.15
C VAL A 52 -4.65 -1.67 -5.78
N PHE A 53 -4.36 -1.28 -7.02
CA PHE A 53 -5.14 -0.24 -7.71
C PHE A 53 -6.59 -0.65 -7.93
N ILE A 54 -6.84 -1.90 -8.35
CA ILE A 54 -8.19 -2.42 -8.51
C ILE A 54 -8.94 -2.41 -7.18
N TRP A 55 -8.27 -2.79 -6.09
CA TRP A 55 -8.86 -2.72 -4.74
C TRP A 55 -9.19 -1.28 -4.36
N LEU A 56 -8.27 -0.34 -4.58
CA LEU A 56 -8.47 1.07 -4.26
C LEU A 56 -9.67 1.66 -5.01
N MET A 57 -9.75 1.43 -6.33
CA MET A 57 -10.88 1.88 -7.14
C MET A 57 -12.23 1.31 -6.65
N LYS A 58 -12.25 0.06 -6.18
CA LYS A 58 -13.48 -0.54 -5.60
C LYS A 58 -13.83 0.07 -4.25
N SER A 59 -12.83 0.35 -3.42
CA SER A 59 -13.00 1.03 -2.13
C SER A 59 -13.54 2.45 -2.31
N GLU A 60 -12.99 3.23 -3.24
CA GLU A 60 -13.45 4.59 -3.55
C GLU A 60 -14.88 4.59 -4.10
N LYS A 61 -15.20 3.69 -5.04
CA LYS A 61 -16.58 3.55 -5.54
C LYS A 61 -17.57 3.23 -4.43
N LYS A 62 -17.20 2.36 -3.49
CA LYS A 62 -18.05 2.04 -2.34
C LYS A 62 -18.25 3.26 -1.43
N ALA A 63 -17.20 4.05 -1.21
CA ALA A 63 -17.26 5.28 -0.41
C ALA A 63 -18.09 6.40 -1.07
N GLN A 64 -18.11 6.48 -2.40
CA GLN A 64 -18.96 7.45 -3.13
C GLN A 64 -20.46 7.08 -3.13
N LEU A 65 -20.78 5.82 -2.88
CA LEU A 65 -22.15 5.29 -2.85
C LEU A 65 -22.76 5.24 -1.43
N SER A 66 -21.97 5.58 -0.41
CA SER A 66 -22.35 5.62 1.02
C SER A 66 -22.48 7.04 1.51
#